data_AF-A0A357TH55-F1
#
_entry.id   AF-A0A357TH55-F1
#
_cell.length_a   1.000
_cell.length_b   1.000
_cell.length_c   1.000
_cell.angle_alpha   90.00
_cell.angle_beta   90.00
_cell.angle_gamma   90.00
#
_symmetry.space_group_name_H-M   'P 1'
#
loop_
_entity.id
_entity.type
_entity.pdbx_description
1 polymer ?
#
loop_
_entity_poly.entity_id
_entity_poly.type
_entity_poly.pdbx_seq_one_letter_code
_entity_poly.pdbx_strand_id
1 'polypeptide(L)'
;QKTAADQKVEEREESLRSVRAELSESQERRSQLEVELAQNNMMVENLCERMEAKYQIDLREVEVQHLKTTETDSGEVEITLATLEEMEAEGLETDWESVEDKVAELQDRVDRMGPVNLVAIEEYEETEERYEFLTTQHDDLVKAKEQLLEVIEQINTETTDMFRATFEQIRDNFRTLFTEVFEGGKADLVLVDEEDVLSSGIEIVARPPGKKLQSISLLSGGEQTMTAVSLMFSIYQVSPSPFCVLDELDAPLDESNINRFIRVLKRFINHSQFLVITHNKRTISMADTLYGVTMQEHGVSKIVSARFQKTERDEDASGARETKPQTDRGQAAEPAEVAAELAPSDDDGDDDGGGDDVIAMGK
;
A
#
# COMPACT_ATOMS: atom_id res chain seq x y z
N GLN A 1 -128.78 -13.51 -57.94
CA GLN A 1 -127.64 -14.38 -57.60
C GLN A 1 -126.31 -13.82 -58.11
N LYS A 2 -126.15 -13.49 -59.40
CA LYS A 2 -124.90 -12.95 -59.95
C LYS A 2 -124.36 -11.71 -59.19
N THR A 3 -125.20 -10.69 -59.00
CA THR A 3 -124.86 -9.44 -58.28
C THR A 3 -124.36 -9.61 -56.84
N ALA A 4 -124.81 -10.65 -56.13
CA ALA A 4 -124.37 -10.93 -54.75
C ALA A 4 -123.06 -11.75 -54.69
N ALA A 5 -122.61 -12.31 -55.81
CA ALA A 5 -121.27 -12.87 -55.95
C ALA A 5 -120.27 -11.75 -56.29
N ASP A 6 -120.65 -10.84 -57.19
CA ASP A 6 -119.81 -9.71 -57.61
C ASP A 6 -119.45 -8.80 -56.42
N GLN A 7 -120.42 -8.43 -55.56
CA GLN A 7 -120.15 -7.68 -54.32
C GLN A 7 -119.20 -8.41 -53.35
N LYS A 8 -119.28 -9.74 -53.25
CA LYS A 8 -118.37 -10.52 -52.40
C LYS A 8 -116.96 -10.63 -52.99
N VAL A 9 -116.80 -10.47 -54.31
CA VAL A 9 -115.48 -10.36 -54.93
C VAL A 9 -114.89 -8.98 -54.63
N GLU A 10 -115.71 -7.92 -54.73
CA GLU A 10 -115.30 -6.54 -54.45
C GLU A 10 -114.88 -6.34 -52.98
N GLU A 11 -115.69 -6.78 -52.00
CA GLU A 11 -115.34 -6.81 -50.57
C GLU A 11 -114.03 -7.58 -50.31
N ARG A 12 -113.81 -8.68 -51.04
CA ARG A 12 -112.59 -9.49 -50.89
C ARG A 12 -111.39 -8.80 -51.52
N GLU A 13 -111.54 -8.15 -52.67
CA GLU A 13 -110.48 -7.34 -53.27
C GLU A 13 -110.09 -6.16 -52.38
N GLU A 14 -111.05 -5.47 -51.75
CA GLU A 14 -110.76 -4.40 -50.79
C GLU A 14 -110.01 -4.94 -49.57
N SER A 15 -110.45 -6.05 -48.97
CA SER A 15 -109.73 -6.69 -47.86
C SER A 15 -108.32 -7.16 -48.24
N LEU A 16 -108.11 -7.55 -49.50
CA LEU A 16 -106.82 -7.99 -50.02
C LEU A 16 -105.92 -6.79 -50.35
N ARG A 17 -106.49 -5.64 -50.70
CA ARG A 17 -105.78 -4.35 -50.81
C ARG A 17 -105.35 -3.82 -49.44
N SER A 18 -106.21 -3.89 -48.40
CA SER A 18 -105.84 -3.43 -47.05
C SER A 18 -104.72 -4.28 -46.46
N VAL A 19 -104.83 -5.62 -46.52
CA VAL A 19 -103.77 -6.53 -46.04
C VAL A 19 -102.46 -6.36 -46.83
N ARG A 20 -102.52 -6.02 -48.12
CA ARG A 20 -101.31 -5.66 -48.89
C ARG A 20 -100.69 -4.34 -48.46
N ALA A 21 -101.50 -3.34 -48.08
CA ALA A 21 -101.01 -2.07 -47.56
C ALA A 21 -100.35 -2.25 -46.19
N GLU A 22 -100.99 -2.98 -45.27
CA GLU A 22 -100.44 -3.35 -43.95
C GLU A 22 -99.13 -4.14 -44.09
N LEU A 23 -99.06 -5.07 -45.05
CA LEU A 23 -97.83 -5.82 -45.35
C LEU A 23 -96.72 -4.91 -45.87
N SER A 24 -97.03 -3.94 -46.73
CA SER A 24 -96.06 -2.95 -47.23
C SER A 24 -95.52 -2.08 -46.10
N GLU A 25 -96.41 -1.56 -45.24
CA GLU A 25 -96.05 -0.73 -44.09
C GLU A 25 -95.20 -1.49 -43.07
N SER A 26 -95.51 -2.78 -42.84
CA SER A 26 -94.70 -3.67 -41.99
C SER A 26 -93.33 -3.98 -42.60
N GLN A 27 -93.25 -4.15 -43.94
CA GLN A 27 -91.98 -4.32 -44.65
C GLN A 27 -91.11 -3.06 -44.61
N GLU A 28 -91.71 -1.87 -44.77
CA GLU A 28 -91.02 -0.58 -44.63
C GLU A 28 -90.47 -0.40 -43.21
N ARG A 29 -91.29 -0.60 -42.16
CA ARG A 29 -90.83 -0.57 -40.76
C ARG A 29 -89.68 -1.55 -40.50
N ARG A 30 -89.77 -2.78 -41.02
CA ARG A 30 -88.69 -3.77 -40.88
C ARG A 30 -87.40 -3.29 -41.56
N SER A 31 -87.49 -2.71 -42.76
CA SER A 31 -86.32 -2.18 -43.46
C SER A 31 -85.67 -0.99 -42.74
N GLN A 32 -86.47 -0.16 -42.07
CA GLN A 32 -85.96 0.94 -41.24
C GLN A 32 -85.22 0.40 -40.01
N LEU A 33 -85.82 -0.55 -39.29
CA LEU A 33 -85.19 -1.21 -38.14
C LEU A 33 -83.93 -2.01 -38.53
N GLU A 34 -83.90 -2.65 -39.71
CA GLU A 34 -82.70 -3.33 -40.22
C GLU A 34 -81.55 -2.34 -40.51
N VAL A 35 -81.86 -1.12 -40.98
CA VAL A 35 -80.87 -0.05 -41.18
C VAL A 35 -80.40 0.53 -39.84
N GLU A 36 -81.29 0.80 -38.89
CA GLU A 36 -80.94 1.27 -37.54
C GLU A 36 -80.06 0.25 -36.80
N LEU A 37 -80.40 -1.03 -36.88
CA LEU A 37 -79.62 -2.13 -36.29
C LEU A 37 -78.22 -2.21 -36.94
N ALA A 38 -78.12 -2.08 -38.26
CA ALA A 38 -76.84 -2.05 -38.95
C ALA A 38 -75.98 -0.83 -38.54
N GLN A 39 -76.59 0.34 -38.37
CA GLN A 39 -75.89 1.55 -37.89
C GLN A 39 -75.39 1.38 -36.45
N ASN A 40 -76.23 0.86 -35.55
CA ASN A 40 -75.85 0.60 -34.16
C ASN A 40 -74.73 -0.43 -34.06
N ASN A 41 -74.78 -1.51 -34.83
CA ASN A 41 -73.71 -2.50 -34.89
C ASN A 41 -72.38 -1.89 -35.37
N MET A 42 -72.41 -1.04 -36.42
CA MET A 42 -71.23 -0.32 -36.87
C MET A 42 -70.67 0.61 -35.79
N MET A 43 -71.52 1.31 -35.02
CA MET A 43 -71.06 2.16 -33.92
C MET A 43 -70.41 1.34 -32.80
N VAL A 44 -70.99 0.20 -32.42
CA VAL A 44 -70.41 -0.72 -31.42
C VAL A 44 -69.06 -1.25 -31.90
N GLU A 45 -68.94 -1.67 -33.16
CA GLU A 45 -67.69 -2.16 -33.73
C GLU A 45 -66.59 -1.08 -33.74
N ASN A 46 -66.92 0.14 -34.16
CA ASN A 46 -66.00 1.29 -34.10
C ASN A 46 -65.59 1.64 -32.65
N LEU A 47 -66.45 1.42 -31.64
CA LEU A 47 -66.10 1.63 -30.24
C LEU A 47 -65.16 0.52 -29.72
N CYS A 48 -65.40 -0.74 -30.07
CA CYS A 48 -64.49 -1.86 -29.79
C CYS A 48 -63.09 -1.59 -30.36
N GLU A 49 -62.99 -1.32 -31.67
CA GLU A 49 -61.70 -1.05 -32.35
C GLU A 49 -60.95 0.13 -31.72
N ARG A 50 -61.66 1.20 -31.32
CA ARG A 50 -61.04 2.37 -30.68
C ARG A 50 -60.51 2.08 -29.28
N MET A 51 -61.20 1.24 -28.50
CA MET A 51 -60.73 0.86 -27.16
C MET A 51 -59.54 -0.12 -27.25
N GLU A 52 -59.60 -1.09 -28.16
CA GLU A 52 -58.50 -2.01 -28.43
C GLU A 52 -57.25 -1.25 -28.88
N ALA A 53 -57.38 -0.33 -29.84
CA ALA A 53 -56.25 0.46 -30.35
C ALA A 53 -55.66 1.44 -29.31
N LYS A 54 -56.46 2.01 -28.41
CA LYS A 54 -55.98 2.99 -27.41
C LYS A 54 -55.47 2.33 -26.12
N TYR A 55 -56.10 1.24 -25.68
CA TYR A 55 -55.86 0.65 -24.35
C TYR A 55 -55.43 -0.83 -24.39
N GLN A 56 -55.40 -1.48 -25.56
CA GLN A 56 -55.09 -2.92 -25.73
C GLN A 56 -56.06 -3.84 -24.95
N ILE A 57 -57.34 -3.44 -24.87
CA ILE A 57 -58.42 -4.19 -24.22
C ILE A 57 -59.48 -4.52 -25.26
N ASP A 58 -59.81 -5.81 -25.46
CA ASP A 58 -61.01 -6.19 -26.21
C ASP A 58 -62.24 -6.07 -25.29
N LEU A 59 -63.09 -5.08 -25.58
CA LEU A 59 -64.38 -4.88 -24.90
C LEU A 59 -65.31 -6.10 -24.90
N ARG A 60 -65.10 -7.08 -25.79
CA ARG A 60 -65.89 -8.32 -25.90
C ARG A 60 -65.47 -9.38 -24.87
N GLU A 61 -64.24 -9.30 -24.36
CA GLU A 61 -63.72 -10.21 -23.33
C GLU A 61 -63.82 -9.62 -21.91
N VAL A 62 -64.18 -8.34 -21.78
CA VAL A 62 -64.41 -7.69 -20.48
C VAL A 62 -65.67 -8.24 -19.83
N GLU A 63 -65.51 -9.00 -18.74
CA GLU A 63 -66.61 -9.29 -17.83
C GLU A 63 -67.13 -7.99 -17.22
N VAL A 64 -68.41 -7.67 -17.45
CA VAL A 64 -69.05 -6.47 -16.90
C VAL A 64 -69.27 -6.67 -15.39
N GLN A 65 -68.28 -6.30 -14.61
CA GLN A 65 -68.33 -6.29 -13.16
C GLN A 65 -69.03 -5.03 -12.67
N HIS A 66 -70.01 -5.22 -11.79
CA HIS A 66 -70.86 -4.16 -11.28
C HIS A 66 -70.22 -3.60 -10.02
N LEU A 67 -69.63 -2.40 -10.14
CA LEU A 67 -68.85 -1.77 -9.09
C LEU A 67 -69.72 -0.79 -8.30
N LYS A 68 -69.99 -1.11 -7.04
CA LYS A 68 -70.65 -0.21 -6.09
C LYS A 68 -69.59 0.60 -5.34
N THR A 69 -69.57 1.88 -5.61
CA THR A 69 -68.68 2.86 -4.98
C THR A 69 -69.39 3.47 -3.78
N THR A 70 -68.88 3.23 -2.57
CA THR A 70 -69.37 3.85 -1.34
C THR A 70 -68.32 4.78 -0.76
N GLU A 71 -68.65 6.06 -0.63
CA GLU A 71 -67.81 7.03 0.06
C GLU A 71 -68.05 6.90 1.58
N THR A 72 -66.97 6.66 2.33
CA THR A 72 -67.01 6.60 3.80
C THR A 72 -66.98 8.00 4.40
N ASP A 73 -67.45 8.17 5.65
CA ASP A 73 -67.42 9.46 6.39
C ASP A 73 -66.00 10.08 6.50
N SER A 74 -64.94 9.32 6.22
CA SER A 74 -63.55 9.73 6.13
C SER A 74 -63.13 10.32 4.77
N GLY A 75 -63.99 10.29 3.74
CA GLY A 75 -63.66 10.66 2.36
C GLY A 75 -62.83 9.61 1.62
N GLU A 76 -62.75 8.38 2.14
CA GLU A 76 -62.13 7.25 1.44
C GLU A 76 -63.20 6.51 0.63
N VAL A 77 -62.90 6.31 -0.66
CA VAL A 77 -63.79 5.72 -1.66
C VAL A 77 -63.57 4.21 -1.69
N GLU A 78 -64.49 3.45 -1.11
CA GLU A 78 -64.45 1.99 -1.11
C GLU A 78 -65.23 1.44 -2.32
N ILE A 79 -64.57 0.61 -3.13
CA ILE A 79 -65.15 0.01 -4.33
C ILE A 79 -65.43 -1.47 -4.05
N THR A 80 -66.69 -1.86 -4.11
CA THR A 80 -67.16 -3.23 -3.86
C THR A 80 -67.82 -3.84 -5.09
N LEU A 81 -67.73 -5.16 -5.23
CA LEU A 81 -68.43 -5.90 -6.28
C LEU A 81 -69.87 -6.16 -5.83
N ALA A 82 -70.83 -5.58 -6.54
CA ALA A 82 -72.26 -5.81 -6.38
C ALA A 82 -72.78 -6.73 -7.50
N THR A 83 -74.02 -7.21 -7.35
CA THR A 83 -74.76 -7.90 -8.42
C THR A 83 -75.76 -6.96 -9.09
N LEU A 84 -76.15 -7.29 -10.33
CA LEU A 84 -77.12 -6.50 -11.11
C LEU A 84 -78.46 -6.31 -10.35
N GLU A 85 -78.92 -7.37 -9.67
CA GLU A 85 -80.15 -7.38 -8.87
C GLU A 85 -80.06 -6.43 -7.66
N GLU A 86 -78.88 -6.27 -7.06
CA GLU A 86 -78.67 -5.34 -5.93
C GLU A 86 -78.63 -3.88 -6.39
N MET A 87 -78.05 -3.58 -7.56
CA MET A 87 -78.05 -2.23 -8.13
C MET A 87 -79.44 -1.78 -8.58
N GLU A 88 -80.20 -2.66 -9.26
CA GLU A 88 -81.59 -2.37 -9.66
C GLU A 88 -82.52 -2.20 -8.44
N ALA A 89 -82.33 -2.98 -7.38
CA ALA A 89 -83.14 -2.89 -6.16
C ALA A 89 -82.93 -1.58 -5.36
N GLU A 90 -81.73 -1.00 -5.42
CA GLU A 90 -81.43 0.31 -4.80
C GLU A 90 -81.72 1.50 -5.73
N GLY A 91 -82.06 1.27 -6.99
CA GLY A 91 -82.35 2.34 -7.96
C GLY A 91 -81.12 3.17 -8.34
N LEU A 92 -79.93 2.58 -8.26
CA LEU A 92 -78.66 3.24 -8.55
C LEU A 92 -78.44 3.35 -10.05
N GLU A 93 -78.83 4.48 -10.65
CA GLU A 93 -78.32 4.86 -11.98
C GLU A 93 -76.83 5.23 -11.87
N THR A 94 -76.01 4.74 -12.80
CA THR A 94 -74.60 5.13 -12.91
C THR A 94 -74.51 6.62 -13.25
N ASP A 95 -73.94 7.41 -12.34
CA ASP A 95 -73.60 8.81 -12.62
C ASP A 95 -72.39 8.88 -13.57
N TRP A 96 -72.70 8.93 -14.87
CA TRP A 96 -71.69 9.03 -15.92
C TRP A 96 -70.90 10.34 -15.89
N GLU A 97 -71.45 11.42 -15.31
CA GLU A 97 -70.76 12.72 -15.18
C GLU A 97 -69.65 12.60 -14.11
N SER A 98 -69.96 11.99 -12.96
CA SER A 98 -68.96 11.68 -11.92
C SER A 98 -67.88 10.71 -12.41
N VAL A 99 -68.23 9.72 -13.23
CA VAL A 99 -67.27 8.79 -13.84
C VAL A 99 -66.36 9.49 -14.86
N GLU A 100 -66.90 10.40 -15.68
CA GLU A 100 -66.11 11.17 -16.65
C GLU A 100 -65.11 12.09 -15.94
N ASP A 101 -65.54 12.83 -14.91
CA ASP A 101 -64.67 13.63 -14.05
C ASP A 101 -63.55 12.80 -13.42
N LYS A 102 -63.87 11.59 -12.92
CA LYS A 102 -62.87 10.72 -12.29
C LYS A 102 -61.88 10.14 -13.29
N VAL A 103 -62.34 9.78 -14.48
CA VAL A 103 -61.47 9.34 -15.59
C VAL A 103 -60.55 10.48 -16.03
N ALA A 104 -61.05 11.72 -16.09
CA ALA A 104 -60.25 12.89 -16.38
C ALA A 104 -59.18 13.13 -15.30
N GLU A 105 -59.52 13.10 -14.00
CA GLU A 105 -58.55 13.22 -12.90
C GLU A 105 -57.44 12.16 -12.98
N LEU A 106 -57.80 10.91 -13.26
CA LEU A 106 -56.85 9.81 -13.36
C LEU A 106 -55.94 9.93 -14.60
N GLN A 107 -56.48 10.36 -15.75
CA GLN A 107 -55.68 10.66 -16.94
C GLN A 107 -54.69 11.81 -16.67
N ASP A 108 -55.16 12.90 -16.06
CA ASP A 108 -54.33 14.05 -15.69
C ASP A 108 -53.20 13.65 -14.71
N ARG A 109 -53.47 12.71 -13.80
CA ARG A 109 -52.46 12.13 -12.89
C ARG A 109 -51.45 11.24 -13.62
N VAL A 110 -51.86 10.49 -14.64
CA VAL A 110 -50.96 9.67 -15.47
C VAL A 110 -50.06 10.58 -16.32
N ASP A 111 -50.63 11.59 -16.98
CA ASP A 111 -49.87 12.53 -17.81
C ASP A 111 -48.85 13.34 -16.98
N ARG A 112 -49.18 13.67 -15.72
CA ARG A 112 -48.25 14.31 -14.76
C ARG A 112 -47.08 13.43 -14.33
N MET A 113 -47.15 12.10 -14.43
CA MET A 113 -46.00 11.23 -14.18
C MET A 113 -44.95 11.30 -15.29
N GLY A 114 -45.34 11.78 -16.48
CA GLY A 114 -44.44 11.95 -17.62
C GLY A 114 -44.01 10.62 -18.28
N PRO A 115 -43.05 10.66 -19.22
CA PRO A 115 -42.59 9.47 -19.90
C PRO A 115 -41.81 8.55 -18.95
N VAL A 116 -42.26 7.30 -18.83
CA VAL A 116 -41.57 6.26 -18.06
C VAL A 116 -40.24 5.92 -18.74
N ASN A 117 -39.11 6.13 -18.05
CA ASN A 117 -37.80 5.68 -18.54
C ASN A 117 -37.66 4.17 -18.33
N LEU A 118 -37.94 3.39 -19.37
CA LEU A 118 -37.77 1.93 -19.35
C LEU A 118 -36.30 1.48 -19.23
N VAL A 119 -35.34 2.34 -19.59
CA VAL A 119 -33.90 2.08 -19.49
C VAL A 119 -33.39 2.23 -18.04
N ALA A 120 -34.16 2.89 -17.16
CA ALA A 120 -33.76 3.14 -15.78
C ALA A 120 -33.52 1.86 -14.95
N ILE A 121 -34.10 0.72 -15.36
CA ILE A 121 -33.88 -0.57 -14.71
C ILE A 121 -32.47 -1.09 -15.05
N GLU A 122 -32.09 -1.07 -16.33
CA GLU A 122 -30.76 -1.46 -16.80
C GLU A 122 -29.67 -0.52 -16.25
N GLU A 123 -29.94 0.80 -16.22
CA GLU A 123 -29.03 1.81 -15.63
C GLU A 123 -28.87 1.62 -14.11
N TYR A 124 -29.92 1.17 -13.40
CA TYR A 124 -29.85 0.84 -11.98
C TYR A 124 -28.95 -0.38 -11.74
N GLU A 125 -29.17 -1.47 -12.49
CA GLU A 125 -28.39 -2.70 -12.38
C GLU A 125 -26.89 -2.46 -12.65
N GLU A 126 -26.53 -1.74 -13.73
CA GLU A 126 -25.11 -1.38 -14.02
C GLU A 126 -24.51 -0.51 -12.89
N THR A 127 -25.29 0.42 -12.34
CA THR A 127 -24.83 1.31 -11.27
C THR A 127 -24.65 0.57 -9.95
N GLU A 128 -25.52 -0.39 -9.65
CA GLU A 128 -25.46 -1.25 -8.45
C GLU A 128 -24.24 -2.18 -8.51
N GLU A 129 -24.02 -2.90 -9.62
CA GLU A 129 -22.81 -3.73 -9.82
C GLU A 129 -21.52 -2.92 -9.64
N ARG A 130 -21.47 -1.71 -10.23
CA ARG A 130 -20.32 -0.81 -10.12
C ARG A 130 -20.13 -0.29 -8.70
N TYR A 131 -21.22 -0.02 -7.98
CA TYR A 131 -21.18 0.40 -6.57
C TYR A 131 -20.65 -0.72 -5.67
N GLU A 132 -21.15 -1.95 -5.81
CA GLU A 132 -20.68 -3.10 -5.04
C GLU A 132 -19.19 -3.38 -5.28
N PHE A 133 -18.75 -3.33 -6.55
CA PHE A 133 -17.34 -3.49 -6.91
C PHE A 133 -16.45 -2.42 -6.25
N LEU A 134 -16.83 -1.13 -6.35
CA LEU A 134 -16.06 -0.03 -5.78
C LEU A 134 -16.05 -0.06 -4.24
N THR A 135 -17.16 -0.41 -3.60
CA THR A 135 -17.24 -0.59 -2.15
C THR A 135 -16.32 -1.73 -1.69
N THR A 136 -16.33 -2.86 -2.38
CA THR A 136 -15.43 -3.99 -2.07
C THR A 136 -13.95 -3.59 -2.18
N GLN A 137 -13.57 -2.91 -3.27
CA GLN A 137 -12.20 -2.41 -3.46
C GLN A 137 -11.80 -1.36 -2.41
N HIS A 138 -12.73 -0.49 -2.01
CA HIS A 138 -12.51 0.49 -0.95
C HIS A 138 -12.24 -0.20 0.40
N ASP A 139 -13.08 -1.16 0.78
CA ASP A 139 -12.97 -1.82 2.08
C ASP A 139 -11.72 -2.68 2.19
N ASP A 140 -11.29 -3.32 1.10
CA ASP A 140 -10.01 -4.03 1.06
C ASP A 140 -8.81 -3.07 1.14
N LEU A 141 -8.89 -1.88 0.53
CA LEU A 141 -7.85 -0.85 0.66
C LEU A 141 -7.79 -0.28 2.10
N VAL A 142 -8.93 -0.11 2.78
CA VAL A 142 -8.98 0.31 4.19
C VAL A 142 -8.35 -0.75 5.09
N LYS A 143 -8.72 -2.04 4.94
CA LYS A 143 -8.10 -3.14 5.70
C LYS A 143 -6.60 -3.23 5.46
N ALA A 144 -6.15 -3.10 4.20
CA ALA A 144 -4.73 -3.13 3.87
C ALA A 144 -3.96 -1.95 4.51
N LYS A 145 -4.56 -0.76 4.55
CA LYS A 145 -4.01 0.40 5.26
C LYS A 145 -3.90 0.15 6.76
N GLU A 146 -4.92 -0.41 7.39
CA GLU A 146 -4.93 -0.73 8.83
C GLU A 146 -3.83 -1.76 9.18
N GLN A 147 -3.72 -2.84 8.41
CA GLN A 147 -2.67 -3.84 8.56
C GLN A 147 -1.26 -3.24 8.38
N LEU A 148 -1.07 -2.34 7.41
CA LEU A 148 0.21 -1.65 7.22
C LEU A 148 0.57 -0.75 8.40
N LEU A 149 -0.41 -0.08 9.02
CA LEU A 149 -0.19 0.74 10.22
C LEU A 149 0.18 -0.12 11.43
N GLU A 150 -0.49 -1.26 11.63
CA GLU A 150 -0.14 -2.24 12.69
C GLU A 150 1.29 -2.76 12.53
N VAL A 151 1.70 -3.11 11.31
CA VAL A 151 3.08 -3.55 11.01
C VAL A 151 4.10 -2.43 11.27
N ILE A 152 3.78 -1.18 10.94
CA ILE A 152 4.66 -0.03 11.23
C ILE A 152 4.80 0.18 12.75
N GLU A 153 3.71 0.07 13.52
CA GLU A 153 3.74 0.19 14.98
C GLU A 153 4.55 -0.95 15.64
N GLN A 154 4.41 -2.19 15.13
CA GLN A 154 5.23 -3.33 15.57
C GLN A 154 6.72 -3.09 15.29
N ILE A 155 7.08 -2.68 14.06
CA ILE A 155 8.47 -2.40 13.68
C ILE A 155 9.06 -1.26 14.52
N ASN A 156 8.31 -0.19 14.75
CA ASN A 156 8.77 0.94 15.57
C ASN A 156 9.02 0.53 17.03
N THR A 157 8.16 -0.33 17.59
CA THR A 157 8.32 -0.88 18.94
C THR A 157 9.59 -1.73 19.04
N GLU A 158 9.74 -2.72 18.15
CA GLU A 158 10.90 -3.61 18.14
C GLU A 158 12.21 -2.86 17.87
N THR A 159 12.17 -1.85 16.98
CA THR A 159 13.33 -0.97 16.71
C THR A 159 13.70 -0.12 17.92
N THR A 160 12.70 0.39 18.67
CA THR A 160 12.94 1.19 19.89
C THR A 160 13.57 0.34 21.00
N ASP A 161 13.08 -0.87 21.22
CA ASP A 161 13.64 -1.80 22.21
C ASP A 161 15.04 -2.26 21.82
N MET A 162 15.26 -2.62 20.55
CA MET A 162 16.58 -2.97 20.03
C MET A 162 17.57 -1.79 20.12
N PHE A 163 17.12 -0.56 19.81
CA PHE A 163 17.95 0.63 19.99
C PHE A 163 18.32 0.82 21.45
N ARG A 164 17.35 0.80 22.38
CA ARG A 164 17.60 1.00 23.82
C ARG A 164 18.60 -0.02 24.36
N ALA A 165 18.40 -1.31 24.08
CA ALA A 165 19.31 -2.37 24.49
C ALA A 165 20.72 -2.22 23.89
N THR A 166 20.83 -1.79 22.63
CA THR A 166 22.12 -1.55 21.97
C THR A 166 22.82 -0.30 22.51
N PHE A 167 22.07 0.78 22.74
CA PHE A 167 22.58 2.04 23.27
C PHE A 167 23.12 1.88 24.70
N GLU A 168 22.43 1.15 25.57
CA GLU A 168 22.92 0.82 26.92
C GLU A 168 24.23 0.02 26.87
N GLN A 169 24.33 -0.98 26.00
CA GLN A 169 25.56 -1.76 25.81
C GLN A 169 26.73 -0.89 25.30
N ILE A 170 26.48 -0.01 24.32
CA ILE A 170 27.48 0.93 23.81
C ILE A 170 27.91 1.90 24.94
N ARG A 171 26.96 2.42 25.73
CA ARG A 171 27.18 3.35 26.84
C ARG A 171 28.07 2.75 27.93
N ASP A 172 27.83 1.50 28.33
CA ASP A 172 28.63 0.82 29.35
C ASP A 172 30.00 0.35 28.85
N ASN A 173 30.10 -0.09 27.58
CA ASN A 173 31.39 -0.32 26.94
C ASN A 173 32.20 0.98 26.84
N PHE A 174 31.56 2.11 26.52
CA PHE A 174 32.20 3.43 26.41
C PHE A 174 32.71 3.95 27.75
N ARG A 175 31.91 3.84 28.83
CA ARG A 175 32.37 4.14 30.20
C ARG A 175 33.62 3.35 30.58
N THR A 176 33.64 2.06 30.22
CA THR A 176 34.74 1.14 30.55
C THR A 176 35.99 1.45 29.73
N LEU A 177 35.87 1.50 28.40
CA LEU A 177 36.98 1.76 27.48
C LEU A 177 37.57 3.16 27.66
N PHE A 178 36.75 4.19 27.89
CA PHE A 178 37.25 5.54 28.17
C PHE A 178 38.13 5.57 29.43
N THR A 179 37.68 4.92 30.51
CA THR A 179 38.44 4.86 31.77
C THR A 179 39.75 4.06 31.61
N GLU A 180 39.74 3.00 30.81
CA GLU A 180 40.93 2.21 30.45
C GLU A 180 41.93 3.04 29.62
N VAL A 181 41.45 3.74 28.59
CA VAL A 181 42.25 4.57 27.67
C VAL A 181 42.94 5.73 28.38
N PHE A 182 42.19 6.49 29.18
CA PHE A 182 42.71 7.68 29.86
C PHE A 182 43.40 7.37 31.20
N GLU A 183 43.41 6.09 31.62
CA GLU A 183 43.90 5.60 32.92
C GLU A 183 43.19 6.33 34.09
N GLY A 184 41.90 6.62 33.91
CA GLY A 184 41.07 7.43 34.79
C GLY A 184 40.08 8.31 34.02
N GLY A 185 39.44 9.25 34.72
CA GLY A 185 38.36 10.07 34.15
C GLY A 185 37.00 9.35 34.13
N LYS A 186 36.02 9.96 33.47
CA LYS A 186 34.67 9.40 33.22
C LYS A 186 34.14 9.93 31.90
N ALA A 187 33.41 9.13 31.14
CA ALA A 187 32.59 9.60 30.03
C ALA A 187 31.22 8.94 30.07
N ASP A 188 30.23 9.54 29.40
CA ASP A 188 28.88 9.01 29.30
C ASP A 188 28.23 9.42 27.97
N LEU A 189 27.22 8.65 27.55
CA LEU A 189 26.32 8.99 26.46
C LEU A 189 24.96 9.36 27.05
N VAL A 190 24.40 10.47 26.59
CA VAL A 190 23.13 11.04 27.08
C VAL A 190 22.21 11.25 25.88
N LEU A 191 20.97 10.77 25.96
CA LEU A 191 19.93 11.09 25.00
C LEU A 191 19.39 12.50 25.31
N VAL A 192 19.19 13.30 24.26
CA VAL A 192 18.61 14.64 24.40
C VAL A 192 17.11 14.56 24.72
N ASP A 193 16.43 13.54 24.19
CA ASP A 193 15.04 13.19 24.45
C ASP A 193 14.95 11.68 24.77
N GLU A 194 14.38 11.32 25.92
CA GLU A 194 14.18 9.92 26.34
C GLU A 194 12.81 9.36 25.91
N GLU A 195 11.88 10.23 25.47
CA GLU A 195 10.54 9.86 25.00
C GLU A 195 10.57 9.45 23.52
N ASP A 196 11.17 10.25 22.63
CA ASP A 196 11.41 9.88 21.22
C ASP A 196 12.89 9.51 20.95
N VAL A 197 13.21 8.27 21.32
CA VAL A 197 14.56 7.72 21.20
C VAL A 197 15.02 7.56 19.74
N LEU A 198 14.09 7.46 18.77
CA LEU A 198 14.42 7.26 17.35
C LEU A 198 14.78 8.57 16.64
N SER A 199 14.25 9.72 17.07
CA SER A 199 14.62 11.04 16.55
C SER A 199 15.58 11.83 17.45
N SER A 200 15.75 11.42 18.72
CA SER A 200 16.64 12.09 19.68
C SER A 200 18.10 12.19 19.20
N GLY A 201 18.71 13.35 19.45
CA GLY A 201 20.16 13.49 19.42
C GLY A 201 20.85 12.70 20.54
N ILE A 202 22.14 12.41 20.36
CA ILE A 202 23.00 11.83 21.39
C ILE A 202 24.08 12.85 21.73
N GLU A 203 24.15 13.28 23.00
CA GLU A 203 25.25 14.10 23.51
C GLU A 203 26.36 13.22 24.10
N ILE A 204 27.61 13.48 23.68
CA ILE A 204 28.81 12.82 24.18
C ILE A 204 29.44 13.69 25.26
N VAL A 205 29.42 13.19 26.50
CA VAL A 205 29.83 13.93 27.69
C VAL A 205 31.09 13.28 28.25
N ALA A 206 32.19 14.03 28.35
CA ALA A 206 33.48 13.51 28.77
C ALA A 206 34.13 14.33 29.89
N ARG A 207 34.88 13.63 30.75
CA ARG A 207 35.68 14.19 31.84
C ARG A 207 37.05 13.49 31.88
N PRO A 208 38.04 14.00 31.14
CA PRO A 208 39.42 13.56 31.26
C PRO A 208 39.96 13.71 32.70
N PRO A 209 40.99 12.94 33.10
CA PRO A 209 41.61 13.06 34.42
C PRO A 209 42.05 14.50 34.71
N GLY A 210 41.71 15.01 35.91
CA GLY A 210 42.00 16.38 36.33
C GLY A 210 41.07 17.48 35.81
N LYS A 211 40.19 17.20 34.83
CA LYS A 211 39.25 18.19 34.26
C LYS A 211 37.84 18.12 34.86
N LYS A 212 37.02 19.11 34.50
CA LYS A 212 35.56 19.09 34.70
C LYS A 212 34.89 18.31 33.56
N LEU A 213 33.62 17.97 33.76
CA LEU A 213 32.78 17.34 32.76
C LEU A 213 32.39 18.38 31.69
N GLN A 214 32.60 18.06 30.42
CA GLN A 214 32.42 18.96 29.28
C GLN A 214 31.89 18.16 28.06
N SER A 215 31.21 18.84 27.13
CA SER A 215 30.84 18.28 25.83
C SER A 215 32.07 18.07 24.96
N ILE A 216 32.06 17.06 24.09
CA ILE A 216 33.23 16.64 23.26
C ILE A 216 33.87 17.79 22.47
N SER A 217 33.08 18.75 21.98
CA SER A 217 33.53 19.92 21.20
C SER A 217 34.35 20.94 22.00
N LEU A 218 34.49 20.77 23.32
CA LEU A 218 35.24 21.66 24.23
C LEU A 218 36.56 21.03 24.73
N LEU A 219 36.93 19.85 24.25
CA LEU A 219 38.16 19.14 24.59
C LEU A 219 39.36 19.65 23.77
N SER A 220 40.59 19.29 24.16
CA SER A 220 41.75 19.49 23.27
C SER A 220 41.74 18.49 22.11
N GLY A 221 42.40 18.79 20.98
CA GLY A 221 42.37 17.92 19.80
C GLY A 221 42.73 16.45 20.08
N GLY A 222 43.82 16.20 20.83
CA GLY A 222 44.19 14.84 21.23
C GLY A 222 43.20 14.17 22.21
N GLU A 223 42.60 14.93 23.13
CA GLU A 223 41.54 14.41 24.00
C GLU A 223 40.26 14.09 23.22
N GLN A 224 39.90 14.94 22.25
CA GLN A 224 38.77 14.76 21.34
C GLN A 224 38.95 13.49 20.51
N THR A 225 40.12 13.30 19.90
CA THR A 225 40.42 12.06 19.15
C THR A 225 40.37 10.85 20.07
N MET A 226 41.06 10.82 21.21
CA MET A 226 41.01 9.65 22.11
C MET A 226 39.60 9.36 22.64
N THR A 227 38.76 10.38 22.82
CA THR A 227 37.34 10.21 23.16
C THR A 227 36.55 9.58 22.01
N ALA A 228 36.70 10.09 20.78
CA ALA A 228 36.05 9.55 19.59
C ALA A 228 36.50 8.11 19.28
N VAL A 229 37.79 7.82 19.42
CA VAL A 229 38.38 6.48 19.28
C VAL A 229 37.83 5.52 20.33
N SER A 230 37.70 5.97 21.58
CA SER A 230 37.07 5.17 22.64
C SER A 230 35.61 4.83 22.28
N LEU A 231 34.84 5.80 21.78
CA LEU A 231 33.45 5.58 21.34
C LEU A 231 33.38 4.61 20.15
N MET A 232 34.23 4.79 19.14
CA MET A 232 34.31 3.93 17.97
C MET A 232 34.58 2.46 18.36
N PHE A 233 35.55 2.20 19.24
CA PHE A 233 35.80 0.84 19.75
C PHE A 233 34.67 0.30 20.65
N SER A 234 33.89 1.18 21.29
CA SER A 234 32.74 0.77 22.11
C SER A 234 31.57 0.28 21.26
N ILE A 235 31.31 0.96 20.13
CA ILE A 235 30.37 0.52 19.10
C ILE A 235 30.84 -0.80 18.49
N TYR A 236 32.13 -0.87 18.14
CA TYR A 236 32.77 -2.05 17.58
C TYR A 236 32.71 -3.28 18.49
N GLN A 237 32.78 -3.10 19.81
CA GLN A 237 32.66 -4.19 20.78
C GLN A 237 31.25 -4.82 20.81
N VAL A 238 30.20 -4.05 20.49
CA VAL A 238 28.81 -4.56 20.43
C VAL A 238 28.54 -5.27 19.11
N SER A 239 29.09 -4.77 18.00
CA SER A 239 28.96 -5.39 16.67
C SER A 239 30.32 -5.48 15.96
N PRO A 240 31.13 -6.52 16.24
CA PRO A 240 32.46 -6.67 15.67
C PRO A 240 32.40 -7.03 14.19
N SER A 241 32.94 -6.15 13.34
CA SER A 241 33.15 -6.43 11.91
C SER A 241 34.36 -7.36 11.72
N PRO A 242 34.35 -8.32 10.76
CA PRO A 242 35.49 -9.19 10.48
C PRO A 242 36.75 -8.43 10.03
N PHE A 243 36.60 -7.23 9.47
CA PHE A 243 37.70 -6.33 9.13
C PHE A 243 37.43 -4.90 9.62
N CYS A 244 38.49 -4.18 9.96
CA CYS A 244 38.47 -2.77 10.31
C CYS A 244 39.61 -2.05 9.58
N VAL A 245 39.30 -0.91 8.96
CA VAL A 245 40.30 -0.04 8.30
C VAL A 245 40.37 1.27 9.06
N LEU A 246 41.57 1.63 9.52
CA LEU A 246 41.86 2.87 10.23
C LEU A 246 42.88 3.66 9.43
N ASP A 247 42.55 4.91 9.11
CA ASP A 247 43.37 5.79 8.26
C ASP A 247 43.79 7.03 9.06
N GLU A 248 45.10 7.24 9.22
CA GLU A 248 45.77 8.33 9.95
C GLU A 248 45.19 8.70 11.35
N LEU A 249 44.46 7.78 11.97
CA LEU A 249 43.71 8.01 13.21
C LEU A 249 44.62 8.36 14.41
N ASP A 250 45.91 8.04 14.32
CA ASP A 250 46.93 8.38 15.31
C ASP A 250 47.74 9.67 15.02
N ALA A 251 47.50 10.37 13.91
CA ALA A 251 48.16 11.63 13.58
C ALA A 251 48.00 12.76 14.64
N PRO A 252 46.84 12.97 15.30
CA PRO A 252 46.70 14.00 16.34
C PRO A 252 47.10 13.52 17.75
N LEU A 253 47.68 12.31 17.88
CA LEU A 253 48.04 11.70 19.15
C LEU A 253 49.52 11.91 19.48
N ASP A 254 49.81 12.19 20.75
CA ASP A 254 51.18 12.21 21.27
C ASP A 254 51.68 10.79 21.60
N GLU A 255 52.99 10.65 21.84
CA GLU A 255 53.60 9.35 22.16
C GLU A 255 52.93 8.63 23.34
N SER A 256 52.39 9.34 24.34
CA SER A 256 51.71 8.69 25.46
C SER A 256 50.37 8.07 25.05
N ASN A 257 49.56 8.79 24.26
CA ASN A 257 48.26 8.31 23.81
C ASN A 257 48.33 7.29 22.67
N ILE A 258 49.37 7.31 21.83
CA ILE A 258 49.63 6.26 20.84
C ILE A 258 49.82 4.89 21.52
N ASN A 259 50.59 4.83 22.61
CA ASN A 259 50.76 3.57 23.36
C ASN A 259 49.44 3.10 24.00
N ARG A 260 48.56 4.02 24.41
CA ARG A 260 47.20 3.70 24.92
C ARG A 260 46.32 3.12 23.80
N PHE A 261 46.29 3.77 22.64
CA PHE A 261 45.58 3.31 21.43
C PHE A 261 46.03 1.89 21.00
N ILE A 262 47.34 1.65 20.94
CA ILE A 262 47.90 0.32 20.58
C ILE A 262 47.48 -0.77 21.59
N ARG A 263 47.36 -0.46 22.89
CA ARG A 263 46.85 -1.42 23.89
C ARG A 263 45.38 -1.77 23.64
N VAL A 264 44.55 -0.80 23.27
CA VAL A 264 43.14 -1.07 22.90
C VAL A 264 43.06 -1.92 21.63
N LEU A 265 43.79 -1.57 20.56
CA LEU A 265 43.84 -2.37 19.33
C LEU A 265 44.15 -3.84 19.61
N LYS A 266 45.20 -4.12 20.40
CA LYS A 266 45.63 -5.48 20.78
C LYS A 266 44.52 -6.35 21.37
N ARG A 267 43.54 -5.75 22.06
CA ARG A 267 42.40 -6.47 22.64
C ARG A 267 41.48 -7.06 21.56
N PHE A 268 41.35 -6.38 20.43
CA PHE A 268 40.42 -6.74 19.34
C PHE A 268 41.06 -7.57 18.22
N ILE A 269 42.41 -7.58 18.08
CA ILE A 269 43.13 -8.38 17.06
C ILE A 269 42.70 -9.86 17.06
N ASN A 270 42.47 -10.45 18.24
CA ASN A 270 42.04 -11.86 18.35
C ASN A 270 40.64 -12.16 17.77
N HIS A 271 39.87 -11.15 17.39
CA HIS A 271 38.47 -11.29 16.93
C HIS A 271 38.28 -10.76 15.51
N SER A 272 39.11 -9.79 15.08
CA SER A 272 38.96 -9.08 13.82
C SER A 272 40.30 -8.62 13.23
N GLN A 273 40.37 -8.56 11.91
CA GLN A 273 41.57 -8.11 11.20
C GLN A 273 41.64 -6.58 11.11
N PHE A 274 42.80 -6.01 11.38
CA PHE A 274 43.04 -4.56 11.36
C PHE A 274 44.00 -4.18 10.23
N LEU A 275 43.52 -3.31 9.35
CA LEU A 275 44.29 -2.54 8.37
C LEU A 275 44.51 -1.14 8.95
N VAL A 276 45.75 -0.74 9.18
CA VAL A 276 46.08 0.59 9.72
C VAL A 276 47.03 1.31 8.77
N ILE A 277 46.58 2.44 8.24
CA ILE A 277 47.38 3.33 7.40
C ILE A 277 47.92 4.42 8.32
N THR A 278 49.25 4.54 8.41
CA THR A 278 49.90 5.48 9.32
C THR A 278 51.38 5.66 9.02
N HIS A 279 51.88 6.88 9.19
CA HIS A 279 53.31 7.20 9.19
C HIS A 279 53.96 7.00 10.59
N ASN A 280 53.19 6.57 11.60
CA ASN A 280 53.64 6.53 12.99
C ASN A 280 54.50 5.30 13.31
N LYS A 281 55.78 5.54 13.62
CA LYS A 281 56.78 4.50 13.92
C LYS A 281 56.37 3.54 15.05
N ARG A 282 55.61 4.00 16.07
CA ARG A 282 55.15 3.13 17.16
C ARG A 282 54.04 2.18 16.68
N THR A 283 53.07 2.70 15.94
CA THR A 283 51.95 1.90 15.39
C THR A 283 52.44 0.91 14.34
N ILE A 284 53.32 1.36 13.44
CA ILE A 284 54.08 0.52 12.50
C ILE A 284 54.79 -0.64 13.20
N SER A 285 55.46 -0.39 14.33
CA SER A 285 56.24 -1.42 15.06
C SER A 285 55.42 -2.55 15.67
N MET A 286 54.09 -2.43 15.70
CA MET A 286 53.18 -3.46 16.20
C MET A 286 52.57 -4.34 15.09
N ALA A 287 52.75 -3.98 13.82
CA ALA A 287 52.19 -4.74 12.70
C ALA A 287 52.85 -6.13 12.57
N ASP A 288 52.08 -7.18 12.22
CA ASP A 288 52.66 -8.48 11.84
C ASP A 288 53.19 -8.43 10.39
N THR A 289 52.48 -7.74 9.49
CA THR A 289 52.84 -7.53 8.08
C THR A 289 52.72 -6.05 7.72
N LEU A 290 53.64 -5.57 6.90
CA LEU A 290 53.77 -4.18 6.48
C LEU A 290 53.76 -4.12 4.95
N TYR A 291 52.92 -3.24 4.41
CA TYR A 291 52.85 -2.92 2.99
C TYR A 291 53.26 -1.46 2.80
N GLY A 292 54.40 -1.21 2.17
CA GLY A 292 54.80 0.14 1.78
C GLY A 292 54.22 0.47 0.40
N VAL A 293 53.83 1.73 0.19
CA VAL A 293 53.52 2.25 -1.15
C VAL A 293 54.69 3.12 -1.60
N THR A 294 55.29 2.77 -2.73
CA THR A 294 56.44 3.51 -3.30
C THR A 294 56.18 3.87 -4.76
N MET A 295 56.67 5.02 -5.21
CA MET A 295 56.58 5.45 -6.61
C MET A 295 57.95 5.28 -7.29
N GLN A 296 58.14 4.18 -8.03
CA GLN A 296 59.38 3.96 -8.79
C GLN A 296 59.43 4.81 -10.08
N GLU A 297 58.26 5.17 -10.61
CA GLU A 297 58.07 6.07 -11.75
C GLU A 297 57.02 7.12 -11.36
N HIS A 298 57.16 8.35 -11.86
CA HIS A 298 56.21 9.42 -11.54
C HIS A 298 54.78 9.05 -11.93
N GLY A 299 53.88 9.01 -10.95
CA GLY A 299 52.46 8.68 -11.13
C GLY A 299 52.14 7.18 -11.11
N VAL A 300 53.13 6.29 -10.95
CA VAL A 300 52.91 4.83 -10.85
C VAL A 300 53.25 4.33 -9.45
N SER A 301 52.22 4.17 -8.62
CA SER A 301 52.34 3.57 -7.29
C SER A 301 52.53 2.05 -7.37
N LYS A 302 53.52 1.54 -6.64
CA LYS A 302 53.82 0.12 -6.52
C LYS A 302 53.81 -0.28 -5.04
N ILE A 303 53.17 -1.42 -4.75
CA ILE A 303 53.11 -1.96 -3.40
C ILE A 303 54.33 -2.86 -3.16
N VAL A 304 55.06 -2.61 -2.08
CA VAL A 304 56.10 -3.49 -1.54
C VAL A 304 55.60 -4.10 -0.22
N SER A 305 56.04 -5.30 0.13
CA SER A 305 55.61 -5.96 1.37
C SER A 305 56.77 -6.55 2.16
N ALA A 306 56.73 -6.37 3.47
CA ALA A 306 57.65 -6.95 4.44
C ALA A 306 56.85 -7.62 5.56
N ARG A 307 57.32 -8.75 6.08
CA ARG A 307 56.74 -9.40 7.26
C ARG A 307 57.73 -9.34 8.40
N PHE A 308 57.30 -8.86 9.56
CA PHE A 308 58.16 -8.84 10.75
C PHE A 308 58.21 -10.25 11.35
N GLN A 309 59.41 -10.86 11.36
CA GLN A 309 59.62 -12.08 12.13
C GLN A 309 59.63 -11.73 13.62
N LYS A 310 58.67 -12.28 14.38
CA LYS A 310 58.72 -12.33 15.85
C LYS A 310 59.96 -13.12 16.27
N THR A 311 61.07 -12.43 16.52
CA THR A 311 62.23 -13.00 17.21
C THR A 311 61.85 -13.18 18.66
N GLU A 312 62.09 -14.36 19.21
CA GLU A 312 61.88 -14.64 20.64
C GLU A 312 62.69 -13.63 21.47
N ARG A 313 61.98 -12.83 22.28
CA ARG A 313 62.55 -11.83 23.18
C ARG A 313 61.92 -12.00 24.55
N ASP A 314 62.26 -13.10 25.22
CA ASP A 314 62.06 -13.29 26.66
C ASP A 314 62.90 -14.48 27.20
N GLU A 315 64.17 -14.62 26.75
CA GLU A 315 65.10 -15.59 27.37
C GLU A 315 66.58 -15.27 27.06
N ASP A 316 67.13 -14.19 27.65
CA ASP A 316 68.59 -14.01 27.74
C ASP A 316 68.99 -13.11 28.93
N ALA A 317 68.52 -13.52 30.13
CA ALA A 317 68.81 -12.87 31.41
C ALA A 317 69.14 -13.87 32.54
N SER A 318 69.65 -15.05 32.21
CA SER A 318 70.41 -15.88 33.15
C SER A 318 71.41 -16.78 32.40
N GLY A 319 72.67 -16.76 32.81
CA GLY A 319 73.76 -17.41 32.07
C GLY A 319 74.36 -18.61 32.76
N ALA A 320 74.91 -19.55 31.99
CA ALA A 320 75.98 -20.44 32.39
C ALA A 320 76.78 -20.92 31.17
N ARG A 321 78.11 -21.01 31.30
CA ARG A 321 79.00 -21.66 30.32
C ARG A 321 78.89 -23.19 30.47
N GLU A 322 79.05 -23.93 29.38
CA GLU A 322 80.01 -25.06 29.33
C GLU A 322 80.33 -25.53 27.89
N THR A 323 81.22 -26.51 27.75
CA THR A 323 82.17 -26.66 26.64
C THR A 323 81.83 -27.71 25.56
N LYS A 324 82.42 -27.54 24.35
CA LYS A 324 82.42 -28.52 23.23
C LYS A 324 83.00 -29.89 23.62
N PRO A 325 82.71 -30.96 22.85
CA PRO A 325 83.66 -31.39 21.79
C PRO A 325 83.02 -31.77 20.44
N GLN A 326 83.87 -32.03 19.41
CA GLN A 326 83.51 -32.34 18.01
C GLN A 326 83.42 -33.86 17.72
N THR A 327 82.62 -34.25 16.71
CA THR A 327 82.76 -35.37 15.72
C THR A 327 81.36 -35.71 15.13
N ASP A 328 81.12 -36.20 13.91
CA ASP A 328 81.87 -36.31 12.63
C ASP A 328 80.86 -36.62 11.47
N ARG A 329 81.21 -36.29 10.21
CA ARG A 329 80.70 -36.78 8.89
C ARG A 329 79.21 -36.86 8.49
N GLY A 330 78.94 -36.26 7.31
CA GLY A 330 78.00 -36.75 6.26
C GLY A 330 76.57 -36.18 6.30
N GLN A 331 75.85 -35.92 5.20
CA GLN A 331 76.17 -35.98 3.77
C GLN A 331 75.46 -34.85 2.98
N ALA A 332 76.08 -34.52 1.87
CA ALA A 332 75.67 -33.65 0.76
C ALA A 332 74.20 -33.69 0.28
N ALA A 333 73.67 -32.49 -0.01
CA ALA A 333 72.87 -32.19 -1.20
C ALA A 333 73.03 -30.68 -1.52
N GLU A 334 73.32 -30.35 -2.78
CA GLU A 334 73.64 -28.98 -3.25
C GLU A 334 72.40 -28.19 -3.73
N PRO A 335 72.52 -26.85 -3.91
CA PRO A 335 71.37 -25.95 -4.11
C PRO A 335 71.04 -25.68 -5.58
N ALA A 336 69.90 -25.00 -5.80
CA ALA A 336 69.55 -24.32 -7.04
C ALA A 336 68.68 -23.08 -6.71
N GLU A 337 68.73 -21.97 -7.44
CA GLU A 337 69.84 -21.36 -8.19
C GLU A 337 69.46 -19.86 -8.34
N VAL A 338 70.43 -18.94 -8.40
CA VAL A 338 70.16 -17.50 -8.54
C VAL A 338 70.33 -17.11 -10.01
N ALA A 339 69.27 -16.56 -10.63
CA ALA A 339 69.34 -15.96 -11.95
C ALA A 339 69.36 -14.43 -11.84
N ALA A 340 70.48 -13.82 -12.23
CA ALA A 340 70.64 -12.38 -12.36
C ALA A 340 71.47 -12.07 -13.62
N GLU A 341 70.88 -11.31 -14.55
CA GLU A 341 71.52 -10.67 -15.71
C GLU A 341 70.67 -9.44 -16.10
N LEU A 342 71.18 -8.33 -16.63
CA LEU A 342 72.51 -7.71 -16.58
C LEU A 342 72.33 -6.20 -16.96
N ALA A 343 73.27 -5.34 -16.59
CA ALA A 343 73.27 -3.87 -16.80
C ALA A 343 73.74 -3.47 -18.23
N PRO A 344 74.06 -2.19 -18.59
CA PRO A 344 74.02 -0.89 -17.88
C PRO A 344 73.31 0.22 -18.74
N SER A 345 73.54 1.55 -18.69
CA SER A 345 74.44 2.50 -17.95
C SER A 345 73.84 3.93 -17.93
N ASP A 346 74.44 4.85 -17.13
CA ASP A 346 74.41 6.34 -17.23
C ASP A 346 73.04 7.04 -16.96
N ASP A 347 72.90 8.27 -16.41
CA ASP A 347 73.80 9.24 -15.74
C ASP A 347 72.93 10.17 -14.84
N ASP A 348 73.56 11.02 -14.01
CA ASP A 348 73.06 12.27 -13.38
C ASP A 348 71.73 12.32 -12.56
N GLY A 349 71.81 13.00 -11.40
CA GLY A 349 70.86 14.10 -11.12
C GLY A 349 69.84 13.99 -9.98
N ASP A 350 70.19 14.63 -8.86
CA ASP A 350 69.35 15.39 -7.92
C ASP A 350 68.29 14.74 -6.99
N ASP A 351 68.39 15.27 -5.76
CA ASP A 351 67.60 15.16 -4.54
C ASP A 351 66.22 15.84 -4.65
N ASP A 352 65.14 15.19 -4.22
CA ASP A 352 64.14 15.83 -3.36
C ASP A 352 63.27 14.80 -2.60
N GLY A 353 62.70 15.22 -1.46
CA GLY A 353 62.04 14.34 -0.50
C GLY A 353 60.60 13.96 -0.83
N GLY A 354 60.28 12.66 -0.75
CA GLY A 354 58.92 12.13 -0.68
C GLY A 354 58.75 11.22 0.54
N GLY A 355 57.69 11.42 1.32
CA GLY A 355 57.39 10.56 2.48
C GLY A 355 56.77 9.23 2.02
N ASP A 356 57.33 8.11 2.47
CA ASP A 356 56.74 6.79 2.27
C ASP A 356 55.54 6.58 3.21
N ASP A 357 54.33 6.53 2.66
CA ASP A 357 53.15 6.10 3.39
C ASP A 357 53.10 4.56 3.50
N VAL A 358 52.73 4.10 4.70
CA VAL A 358 52.81 2.70 5.10
C VAL A 358 51.45 2.18 5.55
N ILE A 359 51.06 1.06 4.95
CA ILE A 359 49.84 0.30 5.21
C ILE A 359 50.21 -0.95 6.03
N ALA A 360 49.92 -0.94 7.33
CA ALA A 360 50.11 -2.09 8.21
C ALA A 360 48.91 -3.05 8.16
N MET A 361 49.17 -4.36 8.05
CA MET A 361 48.18 -5.42 8.27
C MET A 361 48.59 -6.30 9.45
N GLY A 362 47.76 -6.30 10.50
CA GLY A 362 47.78 -7.30 11.57
C GLY A 362 46.79 -8.43 11.28
N LYS A 363 47.05 -9.63 11.80
CA LYS A 363 46.22 -10.81 11.56
C LYS A 363 45.53 -11.33 12.81
#